data_AF-A0A5Y2YCF8-F1
#
_entry.id   AF-A0A5Y2YCF8-F1
#
_cell.length_a   1.000
_cell.length_b   1.000
_cell.length_c   1.000
_cell.angle_alpha   90.00
_cell.angle_beta   90.00
_cell.angle_gamma   90.00
#
_symmetry.space_group_name_H-M   'P 1'
#
loop_
_entity.id
_entity.type
_entity.pdbx_description
1 polymer ?
#
loop_
_entity_poly.entity_id
_entity_poly.type
_entity_poly.pdbx_seq_one_letter_code
_entity_poly.pdbx_strand_id
1 'polypeptide(L)'
;MSNGCNSKTDNLHVGINFSMPLGGGVAVQTSSSRSKGSQPVTDTSLQYNFHHGERSNGSLSVGDSFGGKNQQRKIGPSLSTCQKAFNFSGNAAVQPQSEGQHSMFATISGSQIINSDGFWLSNSAAESYLIINDNTPEVVRYNLLKKEQKDSVGRPQAQLTLKKCDKIFSNQDYFAQGGDKVIPLEKYRQWNARLQSSAYGVHNTDSNQVQGFSFPGSTLYLKTDYQPEYQIIAEIFDSRGFPMKNIECQGASCIKVERLEDGLFKVFLKGKDYFRLVSSDMLCLQETNVNLSQPLTRLYDVKCEPLHSGNGQQLLAKDYQNLKKAAASRLSRNNIKHNKVTGEISSSFDLLSDLLKEKKRYSATKHNESWRFGVFRNYDNALRLRSQLESAGLKVKFIQMQSGANAVYGTPMEELTPLQRQLINKYGAMKQPVATENSDDTVAMN
;
A
#
# COMPACT_ATOMS: atom_id res chain seq x y z
N MET A 1 39.36 -49.46 36.02
CA MET A 1 40.26 -48.51 35.34
C MET A 1 40.28 -48.86 33.86
N SER A 2 39.52 -48.12 33.05
CA SER A 2 39.48 -48.27 31.59
C SER A 2 40.13 -47.01 31.00
N ASN A 3 41.35 -47.17 30.48
CA ASN A 3 42.07 -46.14 29.75
C ASN A 3 41.51 -46.05 28.32
N GLY A 4 40.50 -45.22 28.10
CA GLY A 4 40.03 -44.84 26.77
C GLY A 4 40.71 -43.55 26.33
N CYS A 5 41.80 -43.66 25.58
CA CYS A 5 42.49 -42.52 24.96
C CYS A 5 41.54 -41.73 24.05
N ASN A 6 41.16 -40.53 24.47
CA ASN A 6 40.64 -39.49 23.58
C ASN A 6 41.77 -39.06 22.63
N SER A 7 41.79 -39.57 21.40
CA SER A 7 42.60 -38.97 20.34
C SER A 7 41.96 -37.63 19.95
N LYS A 8 42.36 -36.54 20.58
CA LYS A 8 42.17 -35.21 20.01
C LYS A 8 43.03 -35.13 18.74
N THR A 9 42.44 -35.46 17.59
CA THR A 9 43.05 -35.16 16.30
C THR A 9 42.96 -33.66 16.08
N ASP A 10 44.04 -32.94 16.38
CA ASP A 10 44.13 -31.52 16.07
C ASP A 10 44.14 -31.34 14.54
N ASN A 11 43.04 -30.79 14.02
CA ASN A 11 42.90 -30.45 12.60
C ASN A 11 43.53 -29.07 12.36
N LEU A 12 44.80 -29.05 11.97
CA LEU A 12 45.48 -27.83 11.53
C LEU A 12 45.22 -27.60 10.04
N HIS A 13 44.73 -26.41 9.69
CA HIS A 13 44.55 -25.95 8.32
C HIS A 13 45.33 -24.65 8.12
N VAL A 14 46.20 -24.61 7.11
CA VAL A 14 46.97 -23.42 6.73
C VAL A 14 46.64 -23.10 5.27
N GLY A 15 46.28 -21.85 4.98
CA GLY A 15 45.93 -21.41 3.63
C GLY A 15 46.49 -20.03 3.31
N ILE A 16 46.90 -19.85 2.05
CA ILE A 16 47.33 -18.58 1.45
C ILE A 16 46.36 -18.29 0.31
N ASN A 17 45.83 -17.07 0.24
CA ASN A 17 44.98 -16.61 -0.84
C ASN A 17 45.57 -15.35 -1.46
N PHE A 18 45.77 -15.37 -2.77
CA PHE A 18 46.22 -14.26 -3.59
C PHE A 18 45.11 -13.89 -4.57
N SER A 19 44.78 -12.60 -4.65
CA SER A 19 43.76 -12.10 -5.58
C SER A 19 44.26 -10.84 -6.25
N MET A 20 44.24 -10.81 -7.59
CA MET A 20 44.67 -9.68 -8.41
C MET A 20 43.52 -9.23 -9.31
N PRO A 21 42.99 -8.00 -9.13
CA PRO A 21 42.01 -7.45 -10.05
C PRO A 21 42.69 -7.07 -11.37
N LEU A 22 42.11 -7.46 -12.50
CA LEU A 22 42.61 -7.14 -13.84
C LEU A 22 41.85 -5.97 -14.51
N GLY A 23 40.80 -5.47 -13.85
CA GLY A 23 39.90 -4.45 -14.40
C GLY A 23 38.68 -5.06 -15.11
N GLY A 24 37.67 -4.23 -15.39
CA GLY A 24 36.46 -4.65 -16.11
C GLY A 24 35.63 -5.75 -15.41
N GLY A 25 35.73 -5.87 -14.09
CA GLY A 25 35.06 -6.92 -13.31
C GLY A 25 35.79 -8.27 -13.30
N VAL A 26 36.95 -8.38 -13.95
CA VAL A 26 37.77 -9.61 -13.99
C VAL A 26 38.80 -9.59 -12.87
N ALA A 27 38.98 -10.74 -12.20
CA ALA A 27 40.04 -10.97 -11.22
C ALA A 27 40.64 -12.36 -11.39
N VAL A 28 41.94 -12.49 -11.09
CA VAL A 28 42.62 -13.78 -10.95
C VAL A 28 42.76 -14.08 -9.47
N GLN A 29 42.36 -15.29 -9.05
CA GLN A 29 42.47 -15.77 -7.68
C GLN A 29 43.29 -17.05 -7.65
N THR A 30 44.30 -17.08 -6.79
CA THR A 30 45.12 -18.26 -6.51
C THR A 30 45.10 -18.54 -5.02
N SER A 31 44.54 -19.67 -4.60
CA SER A 31 44.53 -20.10 -3.21
C SER A 31 45.26 -21.42 -3.04
N SER A 32 46.25 -21.48 -2.14
CA SER A 32 46.95 -22.71 -1.78
C SER A 32 46.66 -23.05 -0.32
N SER A 33 46.17 -24.25 -0.05
CA SER A 33 45.82 -24.68 1.30
C SER A 33 46.35 -26.08 1.61
N ARG A 34 46.66 -26.33 2.88
CA ARG A 34 47.13 -27.62 3.39
C ARG A 34 46.49 -27.90 4.73
N SER A 35 45.84 -29.06 4.82
CA SER A 35 45.34 -29.60 6.08
C SER A 35 46.29 -30.69 6.59
N LYS A 36 46.38 -30.86 7.90
CA LYS A 36 47.15 -31.95 8.52
C LYS A 36 46.62 -33.31 8.02
N GLY A 37 47.48 -34.11 7.40
CA GLY A 37 47.11 -35.40 6.82
C GLY A 37 46.58 -35.37 5.38
N SER A 38 46.45 -34.19 4.75
CA SER A 38 46.09 -34.05 3.34
C SER A 38 47.27 -33.56 2.49
N GLN A 39 47.22 -33.82 1.18
CA GLN A 39 48.11 -33.16 0.24
C GLN A 39 47.75 -31.67 0.12
N PRO A 40 48.73 -30.80 -0.21
CA PRO A 40 48.45 -29.41 -0.50
C PRO A 40 47.57 -29.31 -1.75
N VAL A 41 46.62 -28.38 -1.73
CA VAL A 41 45.72 -28.07 -2.85
C VAL A 41 45.91 -26.61 -3.22
N THR A 42 46.22 -26.37 -4.49
CA THR A 42 46.36 -25.04 -5.08
C THR A 42 45.28 -24.85 -6.15
N ASP A 43 44.35 -23.95 -5.91
CA ASP A 43 43.32 -23.53 -6.85
C ASP A 43 43.75 -22.23 -7.54
N THR A 44 43.70 -22.20 -8.87
CA THR A 44 43.88 -20.99 -9.68
C THR A 44 42.64 -20.77 -10.52
N SER A 45 41.99 -19.62 -10.39
CA SER A 45 40.75 -19.31 -11.12
C SER A 45 40.74 -17.89 -11.66
N LEU A 46 40.08 -17.74 -12.81
CA LEU A 46 39.66 -16.47 -13.38
C LEU A 46 38.19 -16.26 -13.01
N GLN A 47 37.88 -15.16 -12.34
CA GLN A 47 36.53 -14.78 -11.96
C GLN A 47 36.11 -13.51 -12.71
N TYR A 48 34.93 -13.54 -13.33
CA TYR A 48 34.26 -12.39 -13.91
C TYR A 48 33.04 -12.03 -13.08
N ASN A 49 33.05 -10.87 -12.44
CA ASN A 49 31.95 -10.33 -11.67
C ASN A 49 31.13 -9.37 -12.53
N PHE A 50 29.81 -9.55 -12.54
CA PHE A 50 28.87 -8.67 -13.24
C PHE A 50 27.79 -8.18 -12.27
N HIS A 51 27.32 -6.95 -12.52
CA HIS A 51 26.28 -6.30 -11.72
C HIS A 51 25.13 -5.90 -12.64
N HIS A 52 23.90 -6.17 -12.21
CA HIS A 52 22.70 -5.70 -12.89
C HIS A 52 21.92 -4.79 -11.94
N GLY A 53 22.11 -3.48 -12.13
CA GLY A 53 21.63 -2.47 -11.19
C GLY A 53 22.23 -2.63 -9.80
N GLU A 54 21.56 -2.06 -8.79
CA GLU A 54 22.03 -2.09 -7.41
C GLU A 54 21.61 -3.36 -6.64
N ARG A 55 20.72 -4.16 -7.22
CA ARG A 55 20.04 -5.26 -6.51
C ARG A 55 20.51 -6.65 -6.89
N SER A 56 21.28 -6.79 -7.96
CA SER A 56 21.69 -8.09 -8.46
C SER A 56 23.17 -8.08 -8.80
N ASN A 57 23.88 -9.06 -8.28
CA ASN A 57 25.26 -9.33 -8.64
C ASN A 57 25.38 -10.80 -9.08
N GLY A 58 26.37 -11.09 -9.89
CA GLY A 58 26.70 -12.45 -10.24
C GLY A 58 28.19 -12.56 -10.54
N SER A 59 28.68 -13.79 -10.53
CA SER A 59 30.03 -14.06 -10.96
C SER A 59 30.09 -15.33 -11.78
N LEU A 60 31.05 -15.39 -12.69
CA LEU A 60 31.40 -16.61 -13.41
C LEU A 60 32.86 -16.90 -13.11
N SER A 61 33.15 -18.08 -12.59
CA SER A 61 34.50 -18.53 -12.30
C SER A 61 34.88 -19.73 -13.17
N VAL A 62 36.10 -19.70 -13.70
CA VAL A 62 36.72 -20.82 -14.42
C VAL A 62 38.11 -20.99 -13.87
N GLY A 63 38.47 -22.18 -13.40
CA GLY A 63 39.76 -22.41 -12.79
C GLY A 63 40.17 -23.87 -12.75
N ASP A 64 41.41 -24.08 -12.35
CA ASP A 64 42.01 -25.39 -12.17
C ASP A 64 42.45 -25.56 -10.71
N SER A 65 42.24 -26.77 -10.20
CA SER A 65 42.70 -27.21 -8.88
C SER A 65 43.82 -28.22 -9.04
N PHE A 66 44.93 -27.97 -8.34
CA PHE A 66 46.16 -28.75 -8.36
C PHE A 66 46.44 -29.27 -6.95
N GLY A 67 46.17 -30.54 -6.69
CA GLY A 67 46.44 -31.18 -5.40
C GLY A 67 45.71 -32.51 -5.28
N GLY A 68 46.35 -33.53 -4.70
CA GLY A 68 45.87 -34.91 -4.83
C GLY A 68 46.49 -35.64 -6.02
N LYS A 69 45.88 -36.76 -6.43
CA LYS A 69 46.34 -37.58 -7.56
C LYS A 69 45.99 -37.01 -8.95
N ASN A 70 45.06 -36.05 -9.06
CA ASN A 70 44.55 -35.56 -10.35
C ASN A 70 44.35 -34.04 -10.35
N GLN A 71 44.64 -33.41 -11.50
CA GLN A 71 44.20 -32.04 -11.80
C GLN A 71 42.68 -32.03 -12.00
N GLN A 72 42.00 -31.00 -11.52
CA GLN A 72 40.56 -30.84 -11.68
C GLN A 72 40.21 -29.47 -12.23
N ARG A 73 39.53 -29.42 -13.38
CA ARG A 73 38.91 -28.19 -13.88
C ARG A 73 37.61 -27.89 -13.14
N LYS A 74 37.36 -26.62 -12.84
CA LYS A 74 36.18 -26.11 -12.14
C LYS A 74 35.56 -24.98 -12.96
N ILE A 75 34.26 -25.07 -13.21
CA ILE A 75 33.46 -23.97 -13.77
C ILE A 75 32.32 -23.72 -12.80
N GLY A 76 32.14 -22.47 -12.35
CA GLY A 76 31.11 -22.14 -11.38
C GLY A 76 30.48 -20.78 -11.59
N PRO A 77 29.20 -20.71 -12.00
CA PRO A 77 28.43 -19.48 -11.93
C PRO A 77 27.87 -19.26 -10.52
N SER A 78 27.76 -18.01 -10.11
CA SER A 78 26.98 -17.57 -8.94
C SER A 78 26.13 -16.35 -9.28
N LEU A 79 24.99 -16.24 -8.61
CA LEU A 79 24.05 -15.14 -8.75
C LEU A 79 23.48 -14.83 -7.37
N SER A 80 23.44 -13.57 -6.97
CA SER A 80 22.63 -13.13 -5.84
C SER A 80 21.81 -11.90 -6.18
N THR A 81 20.55 -11.89 -5.75
CA THR A 81 19.60 -10.81 -5.99
C THR A 81 18.80 -10.50 -4.73
N CYS A 82 18.67 -9.22 -4.43
CA CYS A 82 17.90 -8.70 -3.30
C CYS A 82 16.60 -8.10 -3.82
N GLN A 83 15.48 -8.78 -3.58
CA GLN A 83 14.13 -8.27 -3.86
C GLN A 83 13.51 -7.69 -2.59
N LYS A 84 12.42 -6.93 -2.70
CA LYS A 84 11.77 -6.31 -1.52
C LYS A 84 11.30 -7.36 -0.48
N ALA A 85 10.79 -8.49 -0.96
CA ALA A 85 10.16 -9.52 -0.13
C ALA A 85 11.12 -10.66 0.27
N PHE A 86 12.16 -10.92 -0.51
CA PHE A 86 13.11 -12.02 -0.29
C PHE A 86 14.46 -11.72 -0.96
N ASN A 87 15.51 -12.35 -0.47
CA ASN A 87 16.79 -12.45 -1.16
C ASN A 87 16.89 -13.84 -1.79
N PHE A 88 17.50 -13.90 -2.96
CA PHE A 88 17.84 -15.15 -3.64
C PHE A 88 19.34 -15.18 -3.86
N SER A 89 19.98 -16.29 -3.53
CA SER A 89 21.37 -16.55 -3.91
C SER A 89 21.47 -17.96 -4.45
N GLY A 90 22.29 -18.15 -5.47
CA GLY A 90 22.54 -19.45 -6.04
C GLY A 90 23.93 -19.54 -6.60
N ASN A 91 24.50 -20.74 -6.56
CA ASN A 91 25.74 -21.07 -7.21
C ASN A 91 25.67 -22.49 -7.77
N ALA A 92 26.33 -22.70 -8.89
CA ALA A 92 26.57 -24.03 -9.40
C ALA A 92 28.07 -24.24 -9.55
N ALA A 93 28.52 -25.48 -9.46
CA ALA A 93 29.88 -25.86 -9.77
C ALA A 93 29.87 -27.17 -10.57
N VAL A 94 30.63 -27.18 -11.65
CA VAL A 94 30.81 -28.31 -12.53
C VAL A 94 32.28 -28.67 -12.55
N GLN A 95 32.59 -29.94 -12.27
CA GLN A 95 33.94 -30.49 -12.30
C GLN A 95 34.01 -31.64 -13.31
N PRO A 96 34.37 -31.39 -14.58
CA PRO A 96 34.29 -32.40 -15.64
C PRO A 96 35.22 -33.61 -15.43
N GLN A 97 36.32 -33.43 -14.69
CA GLN A 97 37.36 -34.45 -14.49
C GLN A 97 37.19 -35.28 -13.21
N SER A 98 36.31 -34.89 -12.29
CA SER A 98 36.07 -35.63 -11.04
C SER A 98 34.79 -36.47 -11.14
N GLU A 99 34.83 -37.56 -11.92
CA GLU A 99 33.75 -38.58 -11.95
C GLU A 99 32.31 -38.01 -12.07
N GLY A 100 32.13 -36.83 -12.68
CA GLY A 100 30.82 -36.16 -12.80
C GLY A 100 30.30 -35.49 -11.52
N GLN A 101 31.16 -34.98 -10.63
CA GLN A 101 30.69 -34.19 -9.49
C GLN A 101 30.14 -32.83 -9.96
N HIS A 102 28.81 -32.73 -9.88
CA HIS A 102 28.04 -31.52 -10.11
C HIS A 102 27.39 -31.10 -8.80
N SER A 103 27.53 -29.84 -8.41
CA SER A 103 26.80 -29.28 -7.28
C SER A 103 26.04 -28.04 -7.72
N MET A 104 24.79 -27.96 -7.28
CA MET A 104 23.95 -26.79 -7.45
C MET A 104 23.37 -26.44 -6.10
N PHE A 105 23.48 -25.18 -5.72
CA PHE A 105 22.94 -24.61 -4.50
C PHE A 105 22.07 -23.42 -4.88
N ALA A 106 20.88 -23.36 -4.29
CA ALA A 106 20.01 -22.21 -4.35
C ALA A 106 19.43 -21.97 -2.96
N THR A 107 19.42 -20.73 -2.52
CA THR A 107 18.87 -20.29 -1.25
C THR A 107 17.94 -19.12 -1.50
N ILE A 108 16.76 -19.22 -0.91
CA ILE A 108 15.81 -18.12 -0.79
C ILE A 108 15.73 -17.79 0.69
N SER A 109 16.00 -16.54 1.05
CA SER A 109 15.90 -16.06 2.43
C SER A 109 14.94 -14.89 2.52
N GLY A 110 14.11 -14.90 3.55
CA GLY A 110 13.10 -13.87 3.77
C GLY A 110 12.46 -14.06 5.14
N SER A 111 11.71 -13.07 5.58
CA SER A 111 10.99 -13.04 6.85
C SER A 111 9.51 -12.87 6.57
N GLN A 112 8.70 -13.60 7.34
CA GLN A 112 7.25 -13.57 7.26
C GLN A 112 6.72 -12.91 8.53
N ILE A 113 5.82 -11.95 8.37
CA ILE A 113 5.21 -11.22 9.47
C ILE A 113 3.72 -11.45 9.38
N ILE A 114 3.15 -12.05 10.42
CA ILE A 114 1.74 -12.46 10.46
C ILE A 114 1.15 -11.97 11.77
N ASN A 115 0.07 -11.21 11.70
CA ASN A 115 -0.72 -10.83 12.86
C ASN A 115 -2.18 -10.55 12.46
N SER A 116 -2.96 -9.97 13.38
CA SER A 116 -4.38 -9.63 13.15
C SER A 116 -4.60 -8.63 12.03
N ASP A 117 -3.60 -7.80 11.72
CA ASP A 117 -3.71 -6.74 10.73
C ASP A 117 -3.37 -7.23 9.31
N GLY A 118 -2.71 -8.39 9.17
CA GLY A 118 -2.38 -8.96 7.86
C GLY A 118 -1.13 -9.83 7.79
N PHE A 119 -0.62 -9.96 6.56
CA PHE A 119 0.53 -10.77 6.16
C PHE A 119 1.52 -9.95 5.34
N TRP A 120 2.78 -9.95 5.75
CA TRP A 120 3.86 -9.24 5.05
C TRP A 120 5.10 -10.09 4.90
N LEU A 121 5.86 -9.78 3.84
CA LEU A 121 7.16 -10.38 3.56
C LEU A 121 8.23 -9.30 3.60
N SER A 122 9.39 -9.64 4.15
CA SER A 122 10.56 -8.78 4.14
C SER A 122 11.81 -9.58 3.80
N ASN A 123 12.68 -9.01 2.98
CA ASN A 123 14.00 -9.58 2.73
C ASN A 123 14.99 -9.35 3.88
N SER A 124 14.58 -8.64 4.94
CA SER A 124 15.41 -8.26 6.07
C SER A 124 14.90 -8.92 7.35
N ALA A 125 15.71 -9.79 7.94
CA ALA A 125 15.39 -10.44 9.20
C ALA A 125 15.51 -9.47 10.37
N ALA A 126 14.45 -9.37 11.17
CA ALA A 126 14.40 -8.59 12.40
C ALA A 126 13.37 -9.21 13.35
N GLU A 127 13.51 -8.90 14.63
CA GLU A 127 12.55 -9.34 15.65
C GLU A 127 11.37 -8.37 15.80
N SER A 128 11.44 -7.18 15.19
CA SER A 128 10.35 -6.21 15.19
C SER A 128 10.34 -5.44 13.88
N TYR A 129 9.18 -4.95 13.46
CA TYR A 129 9.00 -4.28 12.17
C TYR A 129 8.10 -3.05 12.26
N LEU A 130 8.40 -2.04 11.45
CA LEU A 130 7.48 -0.97 11.10
C LEU A 130 6.85 -1.30 9.74
N ILE A 131 5.53 -1.34 9.70
CA ILE A 131 4.75 -1.55 8.49
C ILE A 131 4.08 -0.22 8.14
N ILE A 132 4.39 0.28 6.95
CA ILE A 132 3.74 1.44 6.36
C ILE A 132 2.79 0.94 5.29
N ASN A 133 1.48 1.00 5.58
CA ASN A 133 0.43 0.58 4.67
C ASN A 133 0.02 1.75 3.78
N ASP A 134 0.39 1.67 2.50
CA ASP A 134 0.14 2.73 1.52
C ASP A 134 -1.15 2.51 0.75
N ASN A 135 -2.21 3.17 1.23
CA ASN A 135 -3.53 3.18 0.63
C ASN A 135 -3.73 4.35 -0.36
N THR A 136 -2.65 5.09 -0.68
CA THR A 136 -2.74 6.25 -1.56
C THR A 136 -3.31 5.83 -2.93
N PRO A 137 -4.44 6.43 -3.35
CA PRO A 137 -5.10 6.07 -4.60
C PRO A 137 -4.16 6.21 -5.81
N GLU A 138 -4.21 5.24 -6.71
CA GLU A 138 -3.38 5.21 -7.93
C GLU A 138 -3.49 6.51 -8.75
N VAL A 139 -4.67 7.13 -8.79
CA VAL A 139 -4.91 8.41 -9.48
C VAL A 139 -4.10 9.55 -8.87
N VAL A 140 -3.98 9.59 -7.54
CA VAL A 140 -3.14 10.59 -6.85
C VAL A 140 -1.68 10.31 -7.15
N ARG A 141 -1.25 9.06 -7.09
CA ARG A 141 0.12 8.65 -7.45
C ARG A 141 0.46 9.07 -8.88
N TYR A 142 -0.41 8.79 -9.84
CA TYR A 142 -0.19 9.12 -11.25
C TYR A 142 -0.13 10.63 -11.51
N ASN A 143 -1.02 11.42 -10.88
CA ASN A 143 -1.04 12.87 -11.05
C ASN A 143 0.16 13.57 -10.39
N LEU A 144 0.72 13.00 -9.33
CA LEU A 144 1.94 13.49 -8.68
C LEU A 144 3.22 13.14 -9.46
N LEU A 145 3.20 12.05 -10.24
CA LEU A 145 4.33 11.59 -11.06
C LEU A 145 4.43 12.31 -12.42
N LYS A 146 3.36 12.94 -12.91
CA LYS A 146 3.29 13.46 -14.28
C LYS A 146 4.00 14.79 -14.54
N LYS A 147 4.56 15.45 -13.52
CA LYS A 147 5.02 16.85 -13.65
C LYS A 147 6.51 17.06 -13.97
N GLU A 148 7.35 16.04 -14.12
CA GLU A 148 8.72 16.23 -14.59
C GLU A 148 9.27 15.03 -15.37
N GLN A 149 10.01 15.35 -16.43
CA GLN A 149 10.55 14.43 -17.43
C GLN A 149 11.74 13.59 -16.92
N LYS A 150 11.89 12.43 -17.58
CA LYS A 150 13.13 11.71 -17.96
C LYS A 150 14.01 10.99 -16.93
N ASP A 151 13.94 11.29 -15.64
CA ASP A 151 14.62 10.45 -14.65
C ASP A 151 13.61 9.61 -13.87
N SER A 152 13.83 8.31 -13.83
CA SER A 152 12.85 7.28 -13.43
C SER A 152 12.55 7.23 -11.92
N VAL A 153 12.86 8.30 -11.18
CA VAL A 153 12.62 8.42 -9.75
C VAL A 153 11.51 9.45 -9.57
N GLY A 154 10.30 8.96 -9.27
CA GLY A 154 9.13 9.80 -9.01
C GLY A 154 9.38 10.83 -7.90
N ARG A 155 8.56 11.87 -7.78
CA ARG A 155 8.67 12.82 -6.67
C ARG A 155 8.28 12.15 -5.33
N PRO A 156 9.00 12.40 -4.23
CA PRO A 156 8.60 11.93 -2.90
C PRO A 156 7.32 12.61 -2.42
N GLN A 157 6.51 11.88 -1.65
CA GLN A 157 5.23 12.34 -1.08
C GLN A 157 5.36 12.77 0.38
N ALA A 158 6.37 12.24 1.07
CA ALA A 158 6.66 12.60 2.43
C ALA A 158 8.13 12.37 2.75
N GLN A 159 8.57 12.88 3.90
CA GLN A 159 9.80 12.48 4.54
C GLN A 159 9.48 11.53 5.69
N LEU A 160 10.09 10.35 5.70
CA LEU A 160 10.04 9.40 6.80
C LEU A 160 11.20 9.61 7.75
N THR A 161 10.89 10.13 8.93
CA THR A 161 11.83 10.23 10.04
C THR A 161 11.59 9.09 11.02
N LEU A 162 12.62 8.28 11.26
CA LEU A 162 12.64 7.25 12.29
C LEU A 162 13.55 7.73 13.42
N LYS A 163 12.98 7.91 14.61
CA LYS A 163 13.72 8.17 15.84
C LYS A 163 13.81 6.90 16.69
N LYS A 164 15.00 6.67 17.24
CA LYS A 164 15.32 5.58 18.16
C LYS A 164 15.78 6.22 19.48
N CYS A 165 15.04 5.96 20.57
CA CYS A 165 15.30 6.59 21.87
C CYS A 165 15.50 8.12 21.74
N ASP A 166 14.57 8.77 21.03
CA ASP A 166 14.53 10.22 20.73
C ASP A 166 15.65 10.78 19.85
N LYS A 167 16.63 9.97 19.43
CA LYS A 167 17.65 10.35 18.44
C LYS A 167 17.20 9.97 17.04
N ILE A 168 17.48 10.82 16.05
CA ILE A 168 17.20 10.52 14.64
C ILE A 168 18.10 9.36 14.23
N PHE A 169 17.49 8.23 13.87
CA PHE A 169 18.17 7.04 13.37
C PHE A 169 18.21 7.02 11.85
N SER A 170 17.10 7.41 11.22
CA SER A 170 17.00 7.50 9.76
C SER A 170 16.09 8.67 9.39
N ASN A 171 16.47 9.37 8.33
CA ASN A 171 15.62 10.36 7.69
C ASN A 171 15.73 10.16 6.18
N GLN A 172 14.64 9.75 5.54
CA GLN A 172 14.65 9.38 4.13
C GLN A 172 13.38 9.85 3.44
N ASP A 173 13.50 10.18 2.17
CA ASP A 173 12.35 10.43 1.33
C ASP A 173 11.48 9.18 1.21
N TYR A 174 10.17 9.38 1.33
CA TYR A 174 9.16 8.34 1.21
C TYR A 174 8.42 8.52 -0.12
N PHE A 175 8.48 7.47 -0.93
CA PHE A 175 7.80 7.37 -2.21
C PHE A 175 6.59 6.45 -2.04
N ALA A 176 5.39 6.98 -2.25
CA ALA A 176 4.14 6.25 -2.25
C ALA A 176 4.07 5.34 -3.49
N GLN A 177 4.41 4.07 -3.28
CA GLN A 177 4.49 3.05 -4.33
C GLN A 177 3.26 2.14 -4.39
N GLY A 178 2.27 2.38 -3.53
CA GLY A 178 1.10 1.52 -3.34
C GLY A 178 1.47 0.17 -2.75
N GLY A 179 0.67 -0.26 -1.78
CA GLY A 179 0.97 -1.44 -0.99
C GLY A 179 2.04 -1.18 0.07
N ASP A 180 2.47 -2.23 0.74
CA ASP A 180 3.09 -2.07 2.05
C ASP A 180 4.61 -1.94 1.98
N LYS A 181 5.17 -1.04 2.78
CA LYS A 181 6.61 -0.94 3.03
C LYS A 181 6.91 -1.50 4.42
N VAL A 182 7.77 -2.51 4.45
CA VAL A 182 8.22 -3.16 5.70
C VAL A 182 9.64 -2.70 6.02
N ILE A 183 9.84 -2.19 7.24
CA ILE A 183 11.12 -1.67 7.71
C ILE A 183 11.53 -2.45 8.98
N PRO A 184 12.70 -3.11 9.00
CA PRO A 184 13.18 -3.81 10.18
C PRO A 184 13.50 -2.83 11.31
N LEU A 185 13.15 -3.20 12.55
CA LEU A 185 13.43 -2.44 13.77
C LEU A 185 14.31 -3.27 14.71
N GLU A 186 15.23 -2.60 15.40
CA GLU A 186 15.97 -3.23 16.49
C GLU A 186 15.07 -3.42 17.71
N LYS A 187 15.20 -4.56 18.36
CA LYS A 187 14.48 -4.93 19.59
C LYS A 187 14.90 -4.14 20.82
N TYR A 188 13.99 -4.07 21.79
CA TYR A 188 14.10 -3.41 23.08
C TYR A 188 14.47 -1.93 22.97
N ARG A 189 13.90 -1.26 21.97
CA ARG A 189 14.09 0.17 21.71
C ARG A 189 12.75 0.88 21.57
N GLN A 190 12.70 2.12 22.06
CA GLN A 190 11.60 3.02 21.78
C GLN A 190 11.79 3.62 20.38
N TRP A 191 10.76 3.51 19.56
CA TRP A 191 10.73 4.01 18.20
C TRP A 191 9.65 5.07 18.07
N ASN A 192 9.93 6.12 17.31
CA ASN A 192 8.96 7.10 16.85
C ASN A 192 9.16 7.28 15.35
N ALA A 193 8.21 6.81 14.57
CA ALA A 193 8.17 6.96 13.14
C ALA A 193 7.20 8.08 12.79
N ARG A 194 7.66 9.04 11.99
CA ARG A 194 6.85 10.19 11.56
C ARG A 194 6.98 10.39 10.05
N LEU A 195 5.84 10.57 9.40
CA LEU A 195 5.74 11.01 8.01
C LEU A 195 5.40 12.49 7.97
N GLN A 196 6.18 13.25 7.22
CA GLN A 196 5.98 14.67 7.01
C GLN A 196 5.72 14.95 5.54
N SER A 197 4.48 15.31 5.21
CA SER A 197 4.02 15.47 3.82
C SER A 197 3.82 16.93 3.38
N SER A 198 3.75 17.87 4.33
CA SER A 198 3.42 19.28 4.07
C SER A 198 4.39 19.98 3.11
N ALA A 199 5.66 19.57 3.09
CA ALA A 199 6.66 20.11 2.16
C ALA A 199 6.47 19.62 0.71
N TYR A 200 5.68 18.57 0.50
CA TYR A 200 5.53 17.88 -0.79
C TYR A 200 4.19 18.17 -1.48
N GLY A 201 3.41 19.14 -0.96
CA GLY A 201 2.13 19.56 -1.55
C GLY A 201 1.03 18.49 -1.46
N VAL A 202 1.17 17.56 -0.52
CA VAL A 202 0.19 16.51 -0.25
C VAL A 202 -0.09 16.42 1.23
N HIS A 203 -1.33 16.06 1.57
CA HIS A 203 -1.79 15.86 2.92
C HIS A 203 -2.10 14.38 3.11
N ASN A 204 -1.49 13.75 4.11
CA ASN A 204 -1.93 12.43 4.55
C ASN A 204 -3.16 12.59 5.45
N THR A 205 -4.27 11.99 5.05
CA THR A 205 -5.55 12.02 5.77
C THR A 205 -5.58 11.08 6.97
N ASP A 206 -4.61 10.17 7.08
CA ASP A 206 -4.51 9.16 8.13
C ASP A 206 -3.37 9.49 9.12
N SER A 207 -2.94 8.50 9.90
CA SER A 207 -1.86 8.63 10.90
C SER A 207 -0.53 9.10 10.29
N ASN A 208 -0.03 10.24 10.78
CA ASN A 208 1.29 10.78 10.39
C ASN A 208 2.43 10.38 11.33
N GLN A 209 2.11 9.74 12.45
CA GLN A 209 3.10 9.37 13.45
C GLN A 209 2.64 8.12 14.19
N VAL A 210 3.59 7.23 14.47
CA VAL A 210 3.42 6.11 15.38
C VAL A 210 4.61 6.07 16.33
N GLN A 211 4.33 5.86 17.62
CA GLN A 211 5.35 5.67 18.65
C GLN A 211 5.06 4.36 19.38
N GLY A 212 6.11 3.60 19.65
CA GLY A 212 5.98 2.37 20.41
C GLY A 212 7.32 1.78 20.80
N PHE A 213 7.28 0.77 21.67
CA PHE A 213 8.45 0.03 22.08
C PHE A 213 8.51 -1.28 21.31
N SER A 214 9.67 -1.58 20.74
CA SER A 214 9.91 -2.78 19.95
C SER A 214 10.24 -3.97 20.85
N PHE A 215 9.31 -4.90 21.02
CA PHE A 215 9.56 -6.22 21.59
C PHE A 215 9.76 -7.24 20.46
N PRO A 216 10.42 -8.38 20.72
CA PRO A 216 10.43 -9.49 19.77
C PRO A 216 8.99 -9.91 19.41
N GLY A 217 8.70 -10.02 18.12
CA GLY A 217 7.37 -10.28 17.56
C GLY A 217 6.45 -9.06 17.42
N SER A 218 6.87 -7.87 17.88
CA SER A 218 6.03 -6.67 17.82
C SER A 218 6.11 -5.96 16.47
N THR A 219 5.00 -5.31 16.11
CA THR A 219 4.87 -4.52 14.88
C THR A 219 4.35 -3.13 15.21
N LEU A 220 4.91 -2.12 14.54
CA LEU A 220 4.39 -0.76 14.54
C LEU A 220 3.71 -0.51 13.20
N TYR A 221 2.58 0.18 13.23
CA TYR A 221 1.77 0.43 12.05
C TYR A 221 1.63 1.91 11.77
N LEU A 222 1.79 2.27 10.51
CA LEU A 222 1.48 3.60 10.01
C LEU A 222 0.69 3.44 8.70
N LYS A 223 -0.43 4.15 8.59
CA LYS A 223 -1.25 4.14 7.38
C LYS A 223 -1.06 5.44 6.62
N THR A 224 -0.96 5.36 5.31
CA THR A 224 -0.87 6.54 4.44
C THR A 224 -1.99 6.56 3.43
N ASP A 225 -2.69 7.69 3.36
CA ASP A 225 -3.62 8.04 2.30
C ASP A 225 -3.35 9.50 1.91
N TYR A 226 -2.47 9.67 0.92
CA TYR A 226 -2.12 11.01 0.45
C TYR A 226 -3.19 11.56 -0.48
N GLN A 227 -3.59 12.81 -0.20
CA GLN A 227 -4.45 13.61 -1.06
C GLN A 227 -3.73 14.91 -1.45
N PRO A 228 -4.05 15.51 -2.62
CA PRO A 228 -3.52 16.82 -2.98
C PRO A 228 -3.90 17.88 -1.94
N GLU A 229 -2.91 18.67 -1.53
CA GLU A 229 -3.11 19.80 -0.64
C GLU A 229 -3.22 21.09 -1.47
N TYR A 230 -4.25 21.88 -1.20
CA TYR A 230 -4.46 23.20 -1.78
C TYR A 230 -4.28 24.26 -0.72
N GLN A 231 -3.62 25.36 -1.07
CA GLN A 231 -3.35 26.48 -0.20
C GLN A 231 -4.03 27.73 -0.75
N ILE A 232 -4.84 28.39 0.06
CA ILE A 232 -5.42 29.69 -0.26
C ILE A 232 -4.76 30.74 0.63
N ILE A 233 -4.17 31.78 0.04
CA ILE A 233 -3.77 32.98 0.76
C ILE A 233 -4.79 34.06 0.44
N ALA A 234 -5.53 34.51 1.45
CA ALA A 234 -6.63 35.46 1.26
C ALA A 234 -6.48 36.67 2.19
N GLU A 235 -6.67 37.86 1.61
CA GLU A 235 -6.93 39.10 2.36
C GLU A 235 -8.44 39.21 2.61
N ILE A 236 -8.85 39.19 3.87
CA ILE A 236 -10.24 39.06 4.32
C ILE A 236 -10.60 40.27 5.20
N PHE A 237 -11.64 40.97 4.79
CA PHE A 237 -12.15 42.19 5.42
C PHE A 237 -13.62 42.03 5.84
N ASP A 238 -14.04 42.77 6.85
CA ASP A 238 -15.45 42.93 7.18
C ASP A 238 -16.17 43.79 6.11
N SER A 239 -17.50 43.88 6.20
CA SER A 239 -18.31 44.69 5.29
C SER A 239 -17.99 46.20 5.30
N ARG A 240 -17.23 46.67 6.29
CA ARG A 240 -16.79 48.06 6.46
C ARG A 240 -15.33 48.27 6.03
N GLY A 241 -14.66 47.23 5.56
CA GLY A 241 -13.26 47.28 5.11
C GLY A 241 -12.22 47.12 6.23
N PHE A 242 -12.63 46.72 7.44
CA PHE A 242 -11.68 46.43 8.52
C PHE A 242 -11.13 45.00 8.39
N PRO A 243 -9.81 44.80 8.61
CA PRO A 243 -9.21 43.49 8.51
C PRO A 243 -9.78 42.53 9.56
N MET A 244 -10.10 41.31 9.12
CA MET A 244 -10.65 40.29 10.02
C MET A 244 -9.58 39.73 10.94
N LYS A 245 -9.93 39.51 12.21
CA LYS A 245 -9.00 38.98 13.22
C LYS A 245 -8.99 37.45 13.29
N ASN A 246 -10.15 36.82 13.13
CA ASN A 246 -10.32 35.38 13.28
C ASN A 246 -11.14 34.83 12.12
N ILE A 247 -10.70 33.71 11.54
CA ILE A 247 -11.40 32.98 10.49
C ILE A 247 -11.36 31.50 10.83
N GLU A 248 -12.49 30.83 10.71
CA GLU A 248 -12.63 29.40 10.85
C GLU A 248 -12.94 28.77 9.49
N CYS A 249 -12.27 27.67 9.18
CA CYS A 249 -12.61 26.84 8.03
C CYS A 249 -13.55 25.72 8.49
N GLN A 250 -14.74 25.65 7.89
CA GLN A 250 -15.72 24.60 8.14
C GLN A 250 -15.99 23.82 6.85
N GLY A 251 -16.01 22.50 6.93
CA GLY A 251 -16.28 21.63 5.79
C GLY A 251 -15.35 20.42 5.73
N ALA A 252 -15.64 19.52 4.80
CA ALA A 252 -14.89 18.27 4.65
C ALA A 252 -13.46 18.53 4.16
N SER A 253 -13.22 19.58 3.36
CA SER A 253 -11.88 19.90 2.84
C SER A 253 -10.98 20.65 3.82
N CYS A 254 -11.48 21.14 4.95
CA CYS A 254 -10.68 21.98 5.83
C CYS A 254 -9.58 21.18 6.56
N ILE A 255 -8.31 21.60 6.40
CA ILE A 255 -7.18 21.06 7.16
C ILE A 255 -6.81 22.02 8.29
N LYS A 256 -6.45 23.25 7.95
CA LYS A 256 -5.92 24.25 8.89
C LYS A 256 -6.12 25.66 8.37
N VAL A 257 -6.28 26.62 9.28
CA VAL A 257 -6.19 28.05 9.00
C VAL A 257 -5.02 28.62 9.81
N GLU A 258 -4.14 29.36 9.16
CA GLU A 258 -3.05 30.11 9.78
C GLU A 258 -3.28 31.60 9.54
N ARG A 259 -3.29 32.38 10.62
CA ARG A 259 -3.25 33.84 10.54
C ARG A 259 -1.82 34.28 10.34
N LEU A 260 -1.55 34.98 9.24
CA LEU A 260 -0.24 35.56 8.95
C LEU A 260 -0.17 36.97 9.56
N GLU A 261 -1.17 37.79 9.26
CA GLU A 261 -1.34 39.16 9.79
C GLU A 261 -2.84 39.47 9.94
N ASP A 262 -3.17 40.67 10.42
CA ASP A 262 -4.56 41.13 10.49
C ASP A 262 -5.16 41.19 9.08
N GLY A 263 -6.24 40.45 8.86
CA GLY A 263 -6.86 40.33 7.55
C GLY A 263 -6.15 39.38 6.59
N LEU A 264 -4.94 38.88 6.87
CA LEU A 264 -4.22 37.97 5.96
C LEU A 264 -4.16 36.55 6.51
N PHE A 265 -4.81 35.62 5.81
CA PHE A 265 -4.93 34.22 6.22
C PHE A 265 -4.40 33.25 5.17
N LYS A 266 -3.74 32.20 5.65
CA LYS A 266 -3.35 31.04 4.86
C LYS A 266 -4.22 29.83 5.25
N VAL A 267 -5.02 29.36 4.32
CA VAL A 267 -5.95 28.23 4.49
C VAL A 267 -5.42 27.03 3.75
N PHE A 268 -5.40 25.89 4.44
CA PHE A 268 -4.98 24.60 3.89
C PHE A 268 -6.23 23.73 3.69
N LEU A 269 -6.39 23.21 2.48
CA LEU A 269 -7.52 22.38 2.06
C LEU A 269 -7.04 21.01 1.55
N LYS A 270 -7.74 19.94 1.91
CA LYS A 270 -7.58 18.61 1.31
C LYS A 270 -8.56 18.47 0.15
N GLY A 271 -8.06 18.22 -1.05
CA GLY A 271 -8.92 18.01 -2.21
C GLY A 271 -9.80 19.20 -2.58
N LYS A 272 -10.96 18.92 -3.20
CA LYS A 272 -11.90 19.93 -3.75
C LYS A 272 -13.33 19.74 -3.22
N ASP A 273 -13.48 19.09 -2.08
CA ASP A 273 -14.79 18.90 -1.44
C ASP A 273 -15.28 20.20 -0.78
N TYR A 274 -16.44 20.14 -0.13
CA TYR A 274 -17.10 21.30 0.46
C TYR A 274 -16.23 22.03 1.50
N PHE A 275 -16.16 23.36 1.41
CA PHE A 275 -15.58 24.22 2.43
C PHE A 275 -16.19 25.63 2.46
N ARG A 276 -16.20 26.23 3.65
CA ARG A 276 -16.52 27.63 3.89
C ARG A 276 -15.57 28.25 4.91
N LEU A 277 -15.23 29.52 4.69
CA LEU A 277 -14.53 30.37 5.65
C LEU A 277 -15.56 31.28 6.31
N VAL A 278 -15.64 31.19 7.63
CA VAL A 278 -16.58 31.97 8.44
C VAL A 278 -15.85 32.73 9.52
N SER A 279 -16.41 33.86 9.91
CA SER A 279 -16.00 34.59 11.10
C SER A 279 -17.22 34.97 11.89
N SER A 280 -17.39 34.38 13.08
CA SER A 280 -18.63 34.49 13.86
C SER A 280 -19.84 34.13 12.98
N ASP A 281 -20.73 35.09 12.71
CA ASP A 281 -21.94 34.91 11.89
C ASP A 281 -21.80 35.44 10.44
N MET A 282 -20.58 35.65 9.97
CA MET A 282 -20.32 36.14 8.62
C MET A 282 -19.68 35.05 7.74
N LEU A 283 -20.18 34.93 6.51
CA LEU A 283 -19.61 34.09 5.46
C LEU A 283 -18.61 34.93 4.66
N CYS A 284 -17.36 34.50 4.62
CA CYS A 284 -16.30 35.21 3.90
C CYS A 284 -15.97 34.54 2.56
N LEU A 285 -15.92 33.21 2.53
CA LEU A 285 -15.56 32.47 1.33
C LEU A 285 -16.25 31.10 1.34
N GLN A 286 -16.57 30.57 0.16
CA GLN A 286 -17.06 29.20 -0.01
C GLN A 286 -16.54 28.62 -1.32
N GLU A 287 -16.62 27.29 -1.48
CA GLU A 287 -16.07 26.56 -2.63
C GLU A 287 -16.45 27.14 -4.00
N THR A 288 -17.68 27.63 -4.18
CA THR A 288 -18.18 28.14 -5.47
C THR A 288 -17.45 29.40 -5.92
N ASN A 289 -16.81 30.09 -4.97
CA ASN A 289 -16.17 31.38 -5.21
C ASN A 289 -14.67 31.23 -5.49
N VAL A 290 -14.13 29.99 -5.47
CA VAL A 290 -12.70 29.74 -5.58
C VAL A 290 -12.39 28.68 -6.63
N ASN A 291 -11.57 29.03 -7.61
CA ASN A 291 -11.05 28.06 -8.56
C ASN A 291 -9.77 27.39 -8.02
N LEU A 292 -9.90 26.20 -7.43
CA LEU A 292 -8.79 25.35 -6.96
C LEU A 292 -8.10 24.57 -8.09
N SER A 293 -7.83 25.22 -9.22
CA SER A 293 -7.08 24.60 -10.34
C SER A 293 -5.58 24.55 -10.07
N GLN A 294 -5.07 25.44 -9.21
CA GLN A 294 -3.66 25.52 -8.83
C GLN A 294 -3.46 25.13 -7.36
N PRO A 295 -2.31 24.56 -6.98
CA PRO A 295 -2.01 24.22 -5.58
C PRO A 295 -1.97 25.43 -4.65
N LEU A 296 -1.66 26.62 -5.17
CA LEU A 296 -1.67 27.88 -4.42
C LEU A 296 -2.59 28.87 -5.14
N THR A 297 -3.61 29.35 -4.43
CA THR A 297 -4.52 30.39 -4.90
C THR A 297 -4.36 31.62 -4.02
N ARG A 298 -4.26 32.80 -4.65
CA ARG A 298 -4.21 34.09 -3.94
C ARG A 298 -5.50 34.85 -4.20
N LEU A 299 -6.10 35.37 -3.14
CA LEU A 299 -7.33 36.15 -3.19
C LEU A 299 -7.10 37.48 -2.47
N TYR A 300 -7.59 38.55 -3.07
CA TYR A 300 -7.47 39.92 -2.57
C TYR A 300 -8.86 40.49 -2.32
N ASP A 301 -9.00 41.36 -1.32
CA ASP A 301 -10.25 42.06 -0.97
C ASP A 301 -11.48 41.14 -0.80
N VAL A 302 -11.32 40.02 -0.08
CA VAL A 302 -12.43 39.10 0.22
C VAL A 302 -13.29 39.71 1.32
N LYS A 303 -14.53 40.07 1.00
CA LYS A 303 -15.47 40.68 1.96
C LYS A 303 -16.36 39.65 2.62
N CYS A 304 -16.46 39.71 3.95
CA CYS A 304 -17.39 38.90 4.71
C CYS A 304 -18.79 39.52 4.71
N GLU A 305 -19.78 38.70 4.38
CA GLU A 305 -21.19 39.09 4.39
C GLU A 305 -21.92 38.41 5.56
N PRO A 306 -22.90 39.07 6.20
CA PRO A 306 -23.70 38.44 7.23
C PRO A 306 -24.44 37.24 6.62
N LEU A 307 -24.36 36.09 7.31
CA LEU A 307 -25.17 34.93 6.98
C LEU A 307 -26.63 35.34 7.07
N HIS A 308 -27.27 35.61 5.93
CA HIS A 308 -28.69 35.92 5.92
C HIS A 308 -29.43 34.71 6.50
N SER A 309 -30.08 34.91 7.65
CA SER A 309 -31.01 33.97 8.28
C SER A 309 -32.28 33.81 7.43
N GLY A 310 -32.13 33.43 6.17
CA GLY A 310 -33.19 33.20 5.20
C GLY A 310 -33.02 31.82 4.59
N ASN A 311 -33.86 30.88 5.01
CA ASN A 311 -34.15 29.57 4.41
C ASN A 311 -32.98 28.56 4.20
N GLY A 312 -31.70 28.94 4.27
CA GLY A 312 -30.56 28.03 4.16
C GLY A 312 -30.29 27.18 5.41
N GLN A 313 -30.61 27.70 6.60
CA GLN A 313 -30.51 26.93 7.85
C GLN A 313 -31.64 25.89 8.03
N GLN A 314 -32.78 26.05 7.36
CA GLN A 314 -33.87 25.04 7.39
C GLN A 314 -33.56 23.80 6.53
N LEU A 315 -32.72 23.92 5.49
CA LEU A 315 -32.23 22.78 4.74
C LEU A 315 -31.20 21.97 5.54
N LEU A 316 -30.30 22.65 6.26
CA LEU A 316 -29.30 21.98 7.11
C LEU A 316 -29.87 21.37 8.39
N ALA A 317 -30.92 21.96 8.99
CA ALA A 317 -31.60 21.35 10.14
C ALA A 317 -32.40 20.10 9.74
N LYS A 318 -32.99 20.07 8.54
CA LYS A 318 -33.66 18.87 7.99
C LYS A 318 -32.65 17.77 7.67
N ASP A 319 -31.50 18.10 7.08
CA ASP A 319 -30.49 17.10 6.72
C ASP A 319 -29.73 16.56 7.93
N TYR A 320 -29.44 17.39 8.95
CA TYR A 320 -28.85 16.93 10.21
C TYR A 320 -29.83 16.08 11.05
N GLN A 321 -31.13 16.38 11.05
CA GLN A 321 -32.18 15.56 11.67
C GLN A 321 -32.39 14.23 10.94
N ASN A 322 -32.29 14.22 9.61
CA ASN A 322 -32.36 13.00 8.79
C ASN A 322 -31.12 12.11 9.00
N LEU A 323 -29.92 12.69 9.16
CA LEU A 323 -28.69 11.98 9.54
C LEU A 323 -28.75 11.42 10.98
N LYS A 324 -29.33 12.16 11.94
CA LYS A 324 -29.58 11.64 13.29
C LYS A 324 -30.63 10.53 13.33
N LYS A 325 -31.69 10.59 12.52
CA LYS A 325 -32.67 9.50 12.39
C LYS A 325 -32.07 8.26 11.70
N ALA A 326 -31.17 8.44 10.74
CA ALA A 326 -30.42 7.34 10.12
C ALA A 326 -29.39 6.71 11.09
N ALA A 327 -28.76 7.51 11.96
CA ALA A 327 -27.85 7.01 12.99
C ALA A 327 -28.58 6.35 14.18
N ALA A 328 -29.71 6.91 14.62
CA ALA A 328 -30.52 6.36 15.72
C ALA A 328 -31.27 5.08 15.32
N SER A 329 -31.71 4.95 14.05
CA SER A 329 -32.29 3.70 13.53
C SER A 329 -31.24 2.59 13.33
N ARG A 330 -29.96 2.94 13.20
CA ARG A 330 -28.82 1.99 13.24
C ARG A 330 -28.42 1.58 14.65
N LEU A 331 -28.52 2.48 15.64
CA LEU A 331 -28.21 2.17 17.04
C LEU A 331 -29.34 1.40 17.75
N SER A 332 -30.60 1.59 17.36
CA SER A 332 -31.74 0.85 17.91
C SER A 332 -31.80 -0.63 17.47
N ARG A 333 -31.11 -1.00 16.38
CA ARG A 333 -31.11 -2.37 15.85
C ARG A 333 -30.10 -3.33 16.50
N ASN A 334 -29.23 -2.84 17.40
CA ASN A 334 -28.16 -3.64 18.03
C ASN A 334 -28.44 -4.09 19.48
N ASN A 335 -29.66 -3.94 19.98
CA ASN A 335 -30.02 -4.45 21.31
C ASN A 335 -30.94 -5.68 21.22
N ILE A 336 -30.36 -6.85 20.90
CA ILE A 336 -30.94 -8.15 21.25
C ILE A 336 -29.86 -9.06 21.86
N LYS A 337 -29.92 -9.12 23.20
CA LYS A 337 -29.67 -10.24 24.12
C LYS A 337 -28.30 -10.94 24.11
N HIS A 338 -27.52 -10.56 25.13
CA HIS A 338 -26.66 -11.49 25.86
C HIS A 338 -27.42 -12.76 26.28
N ASN A 339 -26.85 -13.93 25.99
CA ASN A 339 -26.94 -15.09 26.88
C ASN A 339 -25.63 -15.90 26.88
N LYS A 340 -25.00 -15.90 28.05
CA LYS A 340 -24.12 -16.90 28.68
C LYS A 340 -23.98 -18.25 27.93
N VAL A 341 -22.73 -18.63 27.59
CA VAL A 341 -22.21 -20.00 27.80
C VAL A 341 -20.71 -19.90 28.12
N THR A 342 -20.37 -20.44 29.29
CA THR A 342 -19.02 -20.74 29.80
C THR A 342 -18.47 -22.02 29.17
N GLY A 343 -17.16 -22.12 28.97
CA GLY A 343 -16.46 -23.41 29.05
C GLY A 343 -15.58 -23.80 27.86
N GLU A 344 -14.27 -23.75 28.14
CA GLU A 344 -13.23 -24.71 27.77
C GLU A 344 -12.58 -24.73 26.37
N ILE A 345 -11.27 -24.89 26.49
CA ILE A 345 -10.21 -24.95 25.50
C ILE A 345 -10.12 -26.40 24.99
N SER A 346 -10.17 -26.62 23.68
CA SER A 346 -9.38 -27.70 23.06
C SER A 346 -9.21 -27.53 21.55
N SER A 347 -7.94 -27.44 21.14
CA SER A 347 -7.34 -27.94 19.89
C SER A 347 -8.05 -27.70 18.56
N SER A 348 -7.56 -26.68 17.86
CA SER A 348 -7.65 -26.49 16.41
C SER A 348 -6.77 -27.50 15.66
N PHE A 349 -7.36 -28.55 15.06
CA PHE A 349 -6.81 -29.23 13.87
C PHE A 349 -7.84 -30.08 13.07
N ASP A 350 -9.09 -30.24 13.52
CA ASP A 350 -10.10 -31.05 12.80
C ASP A 350 -11.10 -30.26 11.91
N LEU A 351 -10.96 -28.95 11.77
CA LEU A 351 -11.92 -28.10 11.04
C LEU A 351 -11.64 -27.91 9.54
N LEU A 352 -10.55 -28.48 9.01
CA LEU A 352 -10.12 -28.32 7.61
C LEU A 352 -10.45 -29.53 6.71
N SER A 353 -10.86 -30.66 7.26
CA SER A 353 -11.21 -31.88 6.50
C SER A 353 -12.70 -31.98 6.14
N ASP A 354 -13.59 -31.34 6.91
CA ASP A 354 -15.04 -31.38 6.68
C ASP A 354 -15.55 -30.32 5.69
N LEU A 355 -14.79 -29.25 5.44
CA LEU A 355 -15.17 -28.18 4.50
C LEU A 355 -14.96 -28.53 3.01
N LEU A 356 -14.34 -29.67 2.70
CA LEU A 356 -14.04 -30.09 1.32
C LEU A 356 -14.95 -31.20 0.78
N LYS A 357 -16.03 -31.57 1.49
CA LYS A 357 -16.86 -32.74 1.13
C LYS A 357 -18.35 -32.52 0.83
N GLU A 358 -18.85 -31.30 0.67
CA GLU A 358 -20.24 -31.10 0.25
C GLU A 358 -20.38 -30.56 -1.18
N LYS A 359 -20.53 -31.51 -2.11
CA LYS A 359 -21.06 -31.29 -3.47
C LYS A 359 -22.57 -31.53 -3.46
N LYS A 360 -23.32 -30.52 -3.95
CA LYS A 360 -24.69 -30.55 -4.50
C LYS A 360 -25.86 -30.85 -3.54
N ARG A 361 -26.72 -29.83 -3.35
CA ARG A 361 -28.13 -29.80 -3.80
C ARG A 361 -28.78 -28.51 -3.26
N TYR A 362 -29.10 -27.54 -4.12
CA TYR A 362 -30.12 -26.54 -3.80
C TYR A 362 -31.05 -26.30 -4.99
N SER A 363 -32.32 -26.29 -4.63
CA SER A 363 -33.53 -26.29 -5.45
C SER A 363 -33.70 -24.98 -6.23
N ALA A 364 -34.29 -25.07 -7.42
CA ALA A 364 -34.56 -23.96 -8.31
C ALA A 364 -35.68 -23.05 -7.77
N THR A 365 -35.31 -21.92 -7.17
CA THR A 365 -36.16 -20.72 -7.11
C THR A 365 -35.81 -19.82 -8.28
N LYS A 366 -36.84 -19.45 -9.08
CA LYS A 366 -36.72 -18.61 -10.28
C LYS A 366 -36.23 -17.21 -9.88
N HIS A 367 -34.91 -16.97 -9.92
CA HIS A 367 -34.33 -15.66 -9.65
C HIS A 367 -34.62 -14.72 -10.83
N ASN A 368 -35.13 -13.52 -10.55
CA ASN A 368 -35.18 -12.44 -11.55
C ASN A 368 -33.73 -12.03 -11.88
N GLU A 369 -33.23 -12.44 -13.05
CA GLU A 369 -31.89 -12.13 -13.53
C GLU A 369 -31.80 -10.66 -13.94
N SER A 370 -30.93 -9.86 -13.30
CA SER A 370 -30.59 -8.52 -13.81
C SER A 370 -29.16 -8.48 -14.35
N TRP A 371 -28.96 -7.67 -15.37
CA TRP A 371 -27.69 -7.55 -16.05
C TRP A 371 -27.06 -6.22 -15.67
N ARG A 372 -25.78 -6.23 -15.28
CA ARG A 372 -25.04 -5.00 -14.97
C ARG A 372 -24.46 -4.44 -16.25
N PHE A 373 -24.92 -3.25 -16.66
CA PHE A 373 -24.47 -2.60 -17.89
C PHE A 373 -23.26 -1.67 -17.68
N GLY A 374 -23.01 -1.22 -16.46
CA GLY A 374 -21.80 -0.44 -16.16
C GLY A 374 -21.78 0.19 -14.77
N VAL A 375 -20.59 0.62 -14.37
CA VAL A 375 -20.34 1.37 -13.13
C VAL A 375 -19.67 2.68 -13.50
N PHE A 376 -20.28 3.80 -13.12
CA PHE A 376 -19.89 5.14 -13.56
C PHE A 376 -19.55 6.02 -12.36
N ARG A 377 -18.40 6.70 -12.40
CA ARG A 377 -18.06 7.73 -11.42
C ARG A 377 -18.80 9.05 -11.66
N ASN A 378 -19.13 9.35 -12.92
CA ASN A 378 -19.90 10.53 -13.30
C ASN A 378 -21.39 10.19 -13.38
N TYR A 379 -22.20 10.89 -12.59
CA TYR A 379 -23.66 10.72 -12.51
C TYR A 379 -24.37 10.96 -13.85
N ASP A 380 -23.94 11.97 -14.62
CA ASP A 380 -24.56 12.30 -15.92
C ASP A 380 -24.37 11.18 -16.95
N ASN A 381 -23.21 10.52 -16.93
CA ASN A 381 -22.95 9.37 -17.80
C ASN A 381 -23.82 8.17 -17.43
N ALA A 382 -24.04 7.96 -16.12
CA ALA A 382 -24.92 6.92 -15.62
C ALA A 382 -26.38 7.19 -16.01
N LEU A 383 -26.84 8.44 -15.93
CA LEU A 383 -28.17 8.88 -16.36
C LEU A 383 -28.39 8.73 -17.87
N ARG A 384 -27.39 9.11 -18.69
CA ARG A 384 -27.45 8.94 -20.15
C ARG A 384 -27.60 7.47 -20.53
N LEU A 385 -26.83 6.57 -19.90
CA LEU A 385 -26.98 5.14 -20.15
C LEU A 385 -28.34 4.63 -19.71
N ARG A 386 -28.82 5.04 -18.52
CA ARG A 386 -30.16 4.68 -18.03
C ARG A 386 -31.24 5.06 -19.05
N SER A 387 -31.22 6.29 -19.56
CA SER A 387 -32.19 6.76 -20.54
C SER A 387 -32.13 5.96 -21.86
N GLN A 388 -30.93 5.57 -22.31
CA GLN A 388 -30.75 4.71 -23.49
C GLN A 388 -31.27 3.28 -23.30
N LEU A 389 -31.14 2.73 -22.09
CA LEU A 389 -31.64 1.39 -21.78
C LEU A 389 -33.16 1.39 -21.59
N GLU A 390 -33.72 2.41 -20.92
CA GLU A 390 -35.17 2.58 -20.76
C GLU A 390 -35.85 2.81 -22.12
N SER A 391 -35.26 3.61 -23.01
CA SER A 391 -35.80 3.81 -24.37
C SER A 391 -35.72 2.55 -25.24
N ALA A 392 -34.80 1.63 -24.94
CA ALA A 392 -34.74 0.30 -25.53
C ALA A 392 -35.69 -0.73 -24.87
N GLY A 393 -36.57 -0.28 -23.97
CA GLY A 393 -37.60 -1.10 -23.34
C GLY A 393 -37.11 -1.95 -22.16
N LEU A 394 -35.94 -1.69 -21.59
CA LEU A 394 -35.42 -2.40 -20.43
C LEU A 394 -35.93 -1.74 -19.13
N LYS A 395 -36.27 -2.55 -18.12
CA LYS A 395 -36.52 -2.04 -16.77
C LYS A 395 -35.18 -1.82 -16.07
N VAL A 396 -34.83 -0.57 -15.81
CA VAL A 396 -33.53 -0.18 -15.27
C VAL A 396 -33.60 0.10 -13.77
N LYS A 397 -32.66 -0.44 -12.99
CA LYS A 397 -32.44 -0.12 -11.58
C LYS A 397 -31.11 0.62 -11.42
N PHE A 398 -31.15 1.70 -10.65
CA PHE A 398 -30.01 2.56 -10.39
C PHE A 398 -29.58 2.41 -8.94
N ILE A 399 -28.30 2.15 -8.68
CA ILE A 399 -27.78 1.96 -7.32
C ILE A 399 -26.53 2.81 -7.15
N GLN A 400 -26.56 3.70 -6.17
CA GLN A 400 -25.37 4.44 -5.73
C GLN A 400 -24.59 3.57 -4.74
N MET A 401 -23.33 3.29 -5.07
CA MET A 401 -22.44 2.47 -4.28
C MET A 401 -21.78 3.30 -3.17
N GLN A 402 -21.33 2.65 -2.10
CA GLN A 402 -20.61 3.31 -1.00
C GLN A 402 -19.34 4.06 -1.46
N SER A 403 -18.76 3.65 -2.58
CA SER A 403 -17.61 4.31 -3.21
C SER A 403 -17.96 5.61 -3.97
N GLY A 404 -19.22 6.04 -3.95
CA GLY A 404 -19.72 7.18 -4.72
C GLY A 404 -19.95 6.88 -6.21
N ALA A 405 -19.63 5.68 -6.67
CA ALA A 405 -19.91 5.24 -8.03
C ALA A 405 -21.39 4.86 -8.22
N ASN A 406 -21.88 4.96 -9.45
CA ASN A 406 -23.26 4.68 -9.81
C ASN A 406 -23.31 3.45 -10.72
N ALA A 407 -23.97 2.39 -10.26
CA ALA A 407 -24.17 1.17 -11.02
C ALA A 407 -25.55 1.17 -11.69
N VAL A 408 -25.58 0.81 -12.98
CA VAL A 408 -26.80 0.72 -13.78
C VAL A 408 -27.07 -0.74 -14.13
N TYR A 409 -28.23 -1.24 -13.68
CA TYR A 409 -28.68 -2.61 -13.92
C TYR A 409 -29.92 -2.58 -14.82
N GLY A 410 -30.02 -3.50 -15.77
CA GLY A 410 -31.20 -3.65 -16.61
C GLY A 410 -31.72 -5.09 -16.55
N THR A 411 -33.03 -5.24 -16.50
CA THR A 411 -33.69 -6.56 -16.55
C THR A 411 -34.26 -6.73 -17.96
N PRO A 412 -33.76 -7.68 -18.77
CA PRO A 412 -34.32 -7.95 -20.09
C PRO A 412 -35.68 -8.64 -19.96
N MET A 413 -36.56 -8.41 -20.94
CA MET A 413 -37.76 -9.22 -21.13
C MET A 413 -37.37 -10.60 -21.71
N GLU A 414 -38.24 -11.60 -21.60
CA GLU A 414 -37.95 -13.01 -21.96
C GLU A 414 -37.39 -13.18 -23.39
N GLU A 415 -37.70 -12.27 -24.31
CA GLU A 415 -37.05 -12.18 -25.62
C GLU A 415 -36.35 -10.82 -25.83
N LEU A 416 -35.04 -10.88 -26.11
CA LEU A 416 -34.20 -9.70 -26.36
C LEU A 416 -34.42 -9.14 -27.77
N THR A 417 -34.83 -7.87 -27.87
CA THR A 417 -34.93 -7.15 -29.15
C THR A 417 -33.55 -6.92 -29.78
N PRO A 418 -33.45 -6.71 -31.11
CA PRO A 418 -32.16 -6.44 -31.77
C PRO A 418 -31.40 -5.25 -31.17
N LEU A 419 -32.14 -4.20 -30.77
CA LEU A 419 -31.58 -3.01 -30.11
C LEU A 419 -31.01 -3.35 -28.73
N GLN A 420 -31.71 -4.18 -27.94
CA GLN A 420 -31.23 -4.64 -26.63
C GLN A 420 -29.97 -5.50 -26.76
N ARG A 421 -29.88 -6.38 -27.75
CA ARG A 421 -28.66 -7.17 -28.03
C ARG A 421 -27.48 -6.28 -28.40
N GLN A 422 -27.72 -5.26 -29.21
CA GLN A 422 -26.67 -4.30 -29.58
C GLN A 422 -26.16 -3.52 -28.36
N LEU A 423 -27.04 -3.09 -27.46
CA LEU A 423 -26.65 -2.40 -26.23
C LEU A 423 -25.89 -3.31 -25.26
N ILE A 424 -26.34 -4.56 -25.10
CA ILE A 424 -25.63 -5.58 -24.30
C ILE A 424 -24.20 -5.77 -24.80
N ASN A 425 -24.02 -5.92 -26.11
CA ASN A 425 -22.69 -6.09 -26.72
C ASN A 425 -21.83 -4.83 -26.63
N LYS A 426 -22.44 -3.65 -26.80
CA LYS A 426 -21.74 -2.36 -26.74
C LYS A 426 -21.19 -2.04 -25.35
N TYR A 427 -21.94 -2.38 -24.30
CA TYR A 427 -21.58 -2.04 -22.92
C TYR A 427 -20.99 -3.21 -22.13
N GLY A 428 -20.87 -4.41 -22.73
CA GLY A 428 -20.27 -5.57 -22.08
C GLY A 428 -21.06 -6.03 -20.85
N ALA A 429 -22.39 -6.11 -20.98
CA ALA A 429 -23.25 -6.37 -19.82
C ALA A 429 -23.01 -7.78 -19.25
N MET A 430 -22.69 -7.85 -17.95
CA MET A 430 -22.47 -9.12 -17.24
C MET A 430 -23.75 -9.54 -16.51
N LYS A 431 -24.18 -10.79 -16.70
CA LYS A 431 -25.25 -11.39 -15.89
C LYS A 431 -24.83 -11.46 -14.43
N GLN A 432 -25.64 -10.94 -13.52
CA GLN A 432 -25.44 -11.11 -12.09
C GLN A 432 -26.74 -11.59 -11.42
N PRO A 433 -26.68 -12.59 -10.52
CA PRO A 433 -27.83 -12.92 -9.70
C PRO A 433 -28.14 -11.74 -8.77
N VAL A 434 -29.38 -11.26 -8.76
CA VAL A 434 -29.82 -10.22 -7.82
C VAL A 434 -30.32 -10.90 -6.56
N ALA A 435 -29.76 -10.50 -5.42
CA ALA A 435 -30.35 -10.79 -4.13
C ALA A 435 -31.72 -10.09 -4.04
N THR A 436 -32.78 -10.89 -3.87
CA THR A 436 -34.15 -10.39 -3.69
C THR A 436 -34.22 -9.47 -2.47
N GLU A 437 -35.14 -8.50 -2.50
CA GLU A 437 -35.26 -7.30 -1.65
C GLU A 437 -35.33 -7.49 -0.11
N ASN A 438 -34.99 -8.66 0.44
CA ASN A 438 -35.02 -8.95 1.88
C ASN A 438 -33.77 -9.65 2.46
N SER A 439 -32.61 -9.66 1.78
CA SER A 439 -31.37 -10.15 2.42
C SER A 439 -30.48 -8.99 2.88
N ASP A 440 -30.37 -8.81 4.20
CA ASP A 440 -29.49 -7.86 4.89
C ASP A 440 -27.99 -8.26 4.84
N ASP A 441 -27.58 -9.00 3.82
CA ASP A 441 -26.19 -9.43 3.65
C ASP A 441 -25.43 -8.49 2.72
N THR A 442 -24.44 -7.82 3.29
CA THR A 442 -23.35 -7.14 2.59
C THR A 442 -22.74 -8.09 1.58
N VAL A 443 -23.03 -7.86 0.29
CA VAL A 443 -22.32 -8.52 -0.80
C VAL A 443 -20.90 -7.95 -0.83
N ALA A 444 -19.96 -8.67 -0.22
CA ALA A 444 -18.56 -8.55 -0.55
C ALA A 444 -18.39 -9.00 -2.00
N MET A 445 -17.89 -8.11 -2.87
CA MET A 445 -17.42 -8.49 -4.19
C MET A 445 -15.90 -8.39 -4.23
N ASN A 446 -15.26 -9.50 -4.59
CA ASN A 446 -13.91 -9.58 -5.11
C ASN A 446 -13.76 -8.79 -6.41
#